data_AF-A0A2A2W541-F1
#
_entry.id   AF-A0A2A2W541-F1
#
_cell.length_a   1.000
_cell.length_b   1.000
_cell.length_c   1.000
_cell.angle_alpha   90.00
_cell.angle_beta   90.00
_cell.angle_gamma   90.00
#
_symmetry.space_group_name_H-M   'P 1'
#
loop_
_entity.id
_entity.type
_entity.pdbx_description
1 polymer ?
#
loop_
_entity_poly.entity_id
_entity_poly.type
_entity_poly.pdbx_seq_one_letter_code
_entity_poly.pdbx_strand_id
1 'polypeptide(L)'
;MQIRFVYTSRPVKDPERIERIVAALPAECRKLQIDAATLQVQIIDADSLSIAMAVDLSDADLSDADLSDADAPGEPIRIATAAVQLFARLASQFHVSWDVGHELDPHLGCIIGDAAVDELVAEVKTAVEVARSLAELIIDDEFVEPDALVMEADATDDREDATWEELFQPPDSFIRFPELE
;
A
#
# COMPACT_ATOMS: atom_id res chain seq x y z
N MET A 1 10.46 -2.90 -8.24
CA MET A 1 9.16 -3.03 -7.52
C MET A 1 8.65 -1.64 -7.20
N GLN A 2 7.35 -1.41 -7.03
CA GLN A 2 6.80 -0.08 -6.71
C GLN A 2 5.78 -0.15 -5.56
N ILE A 3 5.61 0.95 -4.83
CA ILE A 3 4.51 1.17 -3.90
C ILE A 3 3.66 2.34 -4.38
N ARG A 4 2.34 2.22 -4.32
CA ARG A 4 1.42 3.29 -4.72
C ARG A 4 0.76 3.93 -3.51
N PHE A 5 1.03 5.21 -3.30
CA PHE A 5 0.33 6.04 -2.32
C PHE A 5 -0.91 6.68 -2.94
N VAL A 6 -1.98 6.79 -2.18
CA VAL A 6 -3.25 7.39 -2.58
C VAL A 6 -3.63 8.47 -1.59
N TYR A 7 -3.88 9.67 -2.11
CA TYR A 7 -4.30 10.85 -1.37
C TYR A 7 -5.71 11.20 -1.79
N THR A 8 -6.67 11.02 -0.89
CA THR A 8 -8.09 11.25 -1.18
C THR A 8 -8.55 12.48 -0.41
N SER A 9 -9.01 13.51 -1.12
CA SER A 9 -9.55 14.70 -0.48
C SER A 9 -10.90 14.37 0.14
N ARG A 10 -11.14 14.87 1.35
CA ARG A 10 -12.50 14.95 1.90
C ARG A 10 -13.38 15.87 1.04
N PRO A 11 -14.71 15.69 1.06
CA PRO A 11 -15.64 16.46 0.23
C PRO A 11 -15.38 17.97 0.23
N VAL A 12 -14.94 18.46 -0.93
CA VAL A 12 -14.72 19.86 -1.29
C VAL A 12 -15.97 20.36 -2.00
N LYS A 13 -16.86 21.03 -1.24
CA LYS A 13 -18.17 21.55 -1.72
C LYS A 13 -18.12 22.58 -2.88
N ASP A 14 -16.97 22.75 -3.51
CA ASP A 14 -16.64 23.80 -4.45
C ASP A 14 -15.81 23.20 -5.61
N PRO A 15 -16.41 22.93 -6.78
CA PRO A 15 -15.72 22.31 -7.91
C PRO A 15 -14.61 23.20 -8.49
N GLU A 16 -14.74 24.53 -8.44
CA GLU A 16 -13.69 25.46 -8.87
C GLU A 16 -12.43 25.32 -7.99
N ARG A 17 -12.58 24.82 -6.76
CA ARG A 17 -11.44 24.54 -5.90
C ARG A 17 -10.69 23.29 -6.34
N ILE A 18 -11.40 22.25 -6.76
CA ILE A 18 -10.78 21.03 -7.33
C ILE A 18 -9.96 21.40 -8.55
N GLU A 19 -10.53 22.20 -9.47
CA GLU A 19 -9.80 22.67 -10.66
C GLU A 19 -8.53 23.46 -10.29
N ARG A 20 -8.61 24.35 -9.29
CA ARG A 20 -7.45 25.11 -8.81
C ARG A 20 -6.37 24.22 -8.16
N ILE A 21 -6.76 23.19 -7.41
CA ILE A 21 -5.82 22.21 -6.86
C ILE A 21 -5.09 21.49 -7.98
N VAL A 22 -5.83 20.97 -8.97
CA VAL A 22 -5.26 20.25 -10.12
C VAL A 22 -4.34 21.15 -10.93
N ALA A 23 -4.70 22.43 -11.14
CA ALA A 23 -3.86 23.40 -11.82
C ALA A 23 -2.58 23.77 -11.04
N ALA A 24 -2.61 23.70 -9.71
CA ALA A 24 -1.46 24.01 -8.86
C ALA A 24 -0.46 22.84 -8.75
N LEU A 25 -0.91 21.59 -8.91
CA LEU A 25 -0.08 20.38 -8.75
C LEU A 25 1.27 20.45 -9.51
N PRO A 26 1.34 20.79 -10.82
CA PRO A 26 2.61 20.79 -11.53
C PRO A 26 3.60 21.85 -11.03
N ALA A 27 3.11 22.96 -10.48
CA ALA A 27 3.96 23.99 -9.91
C ALA A 27 4.51 23.55 -8.55
N GLU A 28 3.70 22.93 -7.71
CA GLU A 28 4.13 22.44 -6.39
C GLU A 28 5.05 21.22 -6.50
N CYS A 29 4.80 20.30 -7.44
CA CYS A 29 5.68 19.16 -7.72
C CYS A 29 7.10 19.62 -8.08
N ARG A 30 7.22 20.64 -8.95
CA ARG A 30 8.52 21.23 -9.32
C ARG A 30 9.28 21.82 -8.13
N LYS A 31 8.59 22.41 -7.16
CA LYS A 31 9.23 22.97 -5.95
C LYS A 31 9.82 21.87 -5.06
N LEU A 32 9.23 20.68 -5.08
CA LEU A 32 9.61 19.54 -4.26
C LEU A 32 10.40 18.47 -5.06
N GLN A 33 10.76 18.78 -6.30
CA GLN A 33 11.50 17.88 -7.20
C GLN A 33 10.79 16.52 -7.39
N ILE A 34 9.46 16.54 -7.37
CA ILE A 34 8.62 15.39 -7.70
C ILE A 34 8.31 15.49 -9.19
N ASP A 35 8.48 14.39 -9.93
CA ASP A 35 8.01 14.32 -11.30
C ASP A 35 6.48 14.27 -11.32
N ALA A 36 5.83 15.30 -11.84
CA ALA A 36 4.38 15.36 -11.94
C ALA A 36 3.80 14.24 -12.84
N ALA A 37 4.61 13.62 -13.71
CA ALA A 37 4.16 12.50 -14.54
C ALA A 37 3.88 11.22 -13.74
N THR A 38 4.38 11.10 -12.51
CA THR A 38 4.11 9.94 -11.64
C THR A 38 2.77 10.07 -10.90
N LEU A 39 2.13 11.24 -10.97
CA LEU A 39 0.83 11.51 -10.38
C LEU A 39 -0.31 11.10 -11.32
N GLN A 40 -1.22 10.28 -10.80
CA GLN A 40 -2.47 9.94 -11.44
C GLN A 40 -3.61 10.64 -10.73
N VAL A 41 -4.23 11.61 -11.39
CA VAL A 41 -5.32 12.42 -10.83
C VAL A 41 -6.66 11.84 -11.29
N GLN A 42 -7.56 11.59 -10.34
CA GLN A 42 -8.92 11.10 -10.58
C GLN A 42 -9.93 11.91 -9.77
N ILE A 43 -10.96 12.44 -10.43
CA ILE A 43 -12.11 13.06 -9.77
C ILE A 43 -13.10 11.92 -9.48
N ILE A 44 -13.35 11.62 -8.20
CA ILE A 44 -14.22 10.50 -7.78
C ILE A 44 -15.70 10.93 -7.86
N ASP A 45 -16.00 12.13 -7.40
CA ASP A 45 -17.33 12.74 -7.43
C ASP A 45 -17.18 14.26 -7.65
N ALA A 46 -18.30 14.98 -7.78
CA ALA A 46 -18.33 16.43 -7.97
C ALA A 46 -17.57 17.22 -6.89
N ASP A 47 -17.37 16.63 -5.71
CA ASP A 47 -16.69 17.23 -4.57
C ASP A 47 -15.47 16.43 -4.05
N SER A 48 -15.04 15.35 -4.70
CA SER A 48 -13.92 14.53 -4.20
C SER A 48 -12.86 14.26 -5.26
N LEU A 49 -11.60 14.46 -4.86
CA LEU A 49 -10.41 14.29 -5.66
C LEU A 49 -9.55 13.18 -5.05
N SER A 50 -9.11 12.22 -5.86
CA SER A 50 -8.10 11.24 -5.49
C SER A 50 -6.89 11.39 -6.39
N ILE A 51 -5.72 11.42 -5.77
CA ILE A 51 -4.45 11.54 -6.46
C ILE A 51 -3.58 10.40 -6.00
N ALA A 52 -3.18 9.55 -6.93
CA ALA A 52 -2.28 8.44 -6.65
C ALA A 52 -0.86 8.75 -7.15
N MET A 53 0.15 8.33 -6.41
CA MET A 53 1.55 8.44 -6.77
C MET A 53 2.20 7.05 -6.70
N ALA A 54 2.84 6.63 -7.78
CA ALA A 54 3.70 5.45 -7.75
C ALA A 54 5.13 5.85 -7.37
N VAL A 55 5.72 5.12 -6.43
CA VAL A 55 7.11 5.29 -5.99
C VAL A 55 7.86 4.02 -6.34
N ASP A 56 8.88 4.14 -7.19
CA ASP A 56 9.76 3.04 -7.56
C ASP A 56 10.71 2.72 -6.39
N LEU A 57 10.79 1.44 -6.01
CA LEU A 57 11.65 0.91 -4.95
C LEU A 57 12.95 0.30 -5.49
N SER A 58 13.14 0.29 -6.82
CA SER A 58 14.24 -0.42 -7.49
C SER A 58 15.57 0.34 -7.45
N ASP A 59 15.53 1.66 -7.26
CA ASP A 59 16.70 2.56 -7.27
C ASP A 59 17.27 2.75 -5.85
N ALA A 60 17.49 1.63 -5.17
CA ALA A 60 17.98 1.58 -3.80
C ALA A 60 19.37 0.94 -3.75
N ASP A 61 20.37 1.57 -4.35
CA ASP A 61 21.77 1.24 -4.09
C ASP A 61 22.08 1.55 -2.61
N LEU A 62 22.14 0.50 -1.79
CA LEU A 62 22.61 0.55 -0.40
C LEU A 62 23.99 -0.09 -0.23
N SER A 63 24.80 -0.14 -1.29
CA SER A 63 26.16 -0.71 -1.16
C SER A 63 27.09 0.10 -0.23
N ASP A 64 26.63 1.24 0.34
CA ASP A 64 27.45 2.10 1.21
C ASP A 64 26.66 2.83 2.33
N ALA A 65 25.42 2.42 2.63
CA ALA A 65 24.66 3.05 3.72
C ALA A 65 25.08 2.50 5.09
N ASP A 66 26.22 2.97 5.57
CA ASP A 66 26.67 2.82 6.95
C ASP A 66 25.56 3.34 7.88
N LEU A 67 25.10 2.50 8.81
CA LEU A 67 23.99 2.81 9.74
C LEU A 67 24.43 3.78 10.86
N SER A 68 25.58 4.44 10.71
CA SER A 68 26.10 5.44 11.63
C SER A 68 26.17 6.81 10.92
N ASP A 69 25.21 7.66 11.25
CA ASP A 69 25.15 9.10 10.98
C ASP A 69 24.85 9.60 9.53
N ALA A 70 23.67 10.22 9.42
CA ALA A 70 23.34 11.43 8.64
C ALA A 70 23.04 11.37 7.12
N ASP A 71 21.73 11.52 6.84
CA ASP A 71 21.14 12.63 6.07
C ASP A 71 20.84 12.54 4.56
N ALA A 72 20.78 11.36 3.97
CA ALA A 72 20.04 11.20 2.71
C ALA A 72 19.08 10.02 2.78
N PRO A 73 17.75 10.23 2.95
CA PRO A 73 16.81 9.15 2.71
C PRO A 73 17.01 8.66 1.27
N GLY A 74 17.06 7.35 1.07
CA GLY A 74 17.10 6.78 -0.28
C GLY A 74 16.01 7.39 -1.16
N GLU A 75 16.28 7.50 -2.47
CA GLU A 75 15.40 8.18 -3.44
C GLU A 75 13.90 7.87 -3.25
N PRO A 76 13.48 6.61 -2.99
CA PRO A 76 12.07 6.29 -2.75
C PRO A 76 11.48 6.96 -1.50
N ILE A 77 12.23 6.98 -0.39
CA ILE A 77 11.80 7.63 0.86
C ILE A 77 11.76 9.14 0.67
N ARG A 78 12.72 9.73 -0.05
CA ARG A 78 12.70 11.17 -0.36
C ARG A 78 11.45 11.54 -1.15
N ILE A 79 11.13 10.80 -2.21
CA ILE A 79 9.95 11.05 -3.04
C ILE A 79 8.66 10.92 -2.23
N ALA A 80 8.52 9.83 -1.45
CA ALA A 80 7.31 9.58 -0.66
C ALA A 80 7.10 10.65 0.43
N THR A 81 8.15 11.05 1.14
CA THR A 81 8.07 12.10 2.17
C THR A 81 7.85 13.50 1.56
N ALA A 82 8.46 13.79 0.41
CA ALA A 82 8.18 15.01 -0.35
C ALA A 82 6.72 15.07 -0.82
N ALA A 83 6.12 13.94 -1.18
CA ALA A 83 4.70 13.87 -1.53
C ALA A 83 3.81 14.26 -0.33
N VAL A 84 4.11 13.80 0.88
CA VAL A 84 3.38 14.24 2.08
C VAL A 84 3.46 15.76 2.25
N GLN A 85 4.64 16.36 2.07
CA GLN A 85 4.82 17.82 2.14
C GLN A 85 4.06 18.56 1.03
N LEU A 86 4.00 18.00 -0.18
CA LEU A 86 3.21 18.52 -1.30
C LEU A 86 1.73 18.62 -0.89
N PHE A 87 1.16 17.53 -0.38
CA PHE A 87 -0.25 17.49 0.00
C PHE A 87 -0.57 18.33 1.24
N ALA A 88 0.37 18.47 2.19
CA ALA A 88 0.25 19.42 3.29
C ALA A 88 0.16 20.88 2.80
N ARG A 89 1.02 21.28 1.85
CA ARG A 89 0.94 22.63 1.25
C ARG A 89 -0.38 22.85 0.53
N LEU A 90 -0.86 21.87 -0.24
CA LEU A 90 -2.15 21.96 -0.91
C LEU A 90 -3.31 22.02 0.10
N ALA A 91 -3.22 21.25 1.18
CA ALA A 91 -4.19 21.29 2.28
C ALA A 91 -4.28 22.68 2.90
N SER A 92 -3.14 23.28 3.23
CA SER A 92 -3.05 24.62 3.81
C SER A 92 -3.49 25.71 2.83
N GLN A 93 -3.08 25.63 1.56
CA GLN A 93 -3.43 26.62 0.54
C GLN A 93 -4.92 26.62 0.19
N PHE A 94 -5.50 25.44 0.02
CA PHE A 94 -6.88 25.28 -0.47
C PHE A 94 -7.87 24.93 0.65
N HIS A 95 -7.42 24.84 1.91
CA HIS A 95 -8.26 24.52 3.06
C HIS A 95 -9.02 23.20 2.83
N VAL A 96 -8.27 22.18 2.40
CA VAL A 96 -8.74 20.82 2.13
C VAL A 96 -8.03 19.86 3.09
N SER A 97 -8.63 18.71 3.35
CA SER A 97 -7.99 17.63 4.11
C SER A 97 -7.86 16.40 3.23
N TRP A 98 -6.77 15.67 3.43
CA TRP A 98 -6.47 14.47 2.67
C TRP A 98 -6.41 13.27 3.60
N ASP A 99 -7.14 12.22 3.27
CA ASP A 99 -6.91 10.90 3.83
C ASP A 99 -5.83 10.22 2.98
N VAL A 100 -4.81 9.65 3.64
CA VAL A 100 -3.60 9.12 3.02
C VAL A 100 -3.52 7.62 3.29
N GLY A 101 -3.23 6.86 2.24
CA GLY A 101 -3.03 5.41 2.32
C GLY A 101 -2.14 4.90 1.19
N HIS A 102 -1.95 3.59 1.16
CA HIS A 102 -1.31 2.85 0.08
C HIS A 102 -2.04 1.52 -0.17
N GLU A 103 -1.57 0.73 -1.14
CA GLU A 103 -2.24 -0.50 -1.61
C GLU A 103 -2.45 -1.57 -0.52
N LEU A 104 -1.63 -1.57 0.54
CA LEU A 104 -1.70 -2.55 1.63
C LEU A 104 -2.36 -1.97 2.89
N ASP A 105 -2.31 -0.65 3.07
CA ASP A 105 -2.97 0.05 4.17
C ASP A 105 -3.68 1.30 3.64
N PRO A 106 -5.02 1.28 3.50
CA PRO A 106 -5.78 2.42 2.99
C PRO A 106 -5.90 3.59 3.98
N HIS A 107 -5.45 3.44 5.23
CA HIS A 107 -5.68 4.39 6.32
C HIS A 107 -4.41 4.74 7.09
N LEU A 108 -3.33 5.01 6.37
CA LEU A 108 -2.04 5.38 6.92
C LEU A 108 -2.10 6.69 7.76
N GLY A 109 -2.97 7.63 7.38
CA GLY A 109 -3.24 8.81 8.19
C GLY A 109 -4.04 9.88 7.49
N CYS A 110 -4.03 11.10 8.03
CA CYS A 110 -4.71 12.24 7.42
C CYS A 110 -3.89 13.53 7.54
N ILE A 111 -4.02 14.38 6.53
CA ILE A 111 -3.38 15.69 6.45
C ILE A 111 -4.47 16.75 6.61
N ILE A 112 -4.34 17.58 7.64
CA ILE A 112 -5.23 18.72 7.91
C ILE A 112 -4.37 19.97 8.05
N GLY A 113 -4.17 20.68 6.93
CA GLY A 113 -3.19 21.75 6.85
C GLY A 113 -1.78 21.23 7.13
N ASP A 114 -1.03 21.94 7.99
CA ASP A 114 0.33 21.56 8.40
C ASP A 114 0.37 20.71 9.68
N ALA A 115 -0.78 20.34 10.25
CA ALA A 115 -0.83 19.55 11.48
C ALA A 115 -0.48 18.08 11.22
N ALA A 116 0.28 17.47 12.14
CA ALA A 116 0.65 16.04 12.15
C ALA A 116 1.42 15.54 10.91
N VAL A 117 2.04 16.44 10.14
CA VAL A 117 2.85 16.08 8.97
C VAL A 117 4.05 15.21 9.34
N ASP A 118 4.73 15.49 10.46
CA ASP A 118 5.93 14.76 10.88
C ASP A 118 5.63 13.31 11.27
N GLU A 119 4.48 13.06 11.93
CA GLU A 119 4.03 11.72 12.29
C GLU A 119 3.68 10.91 11.04
N LEU A 120 2.91 11.50 10.13
CA LEU A 120 2.59 10.85 8.85
C LEU A 120 3.83 10.59 7.99
N VAL A 121 4.82 11.50 8.02
CA VAL A 121 6.12 11.30 7.36
C VAL A 121 6.85 10.08 7.92
N ALA A 122 6.81 9.88 9.25
CA ALA A 122 7.40 8.69 9.87
C ALA A 122 6.67 7.41 9.43
N GLU A 123 5.33 7.42 9.42
CA GLU A 123 4.53 6.27 8.97
C GLU A 123 4.79 5.93 7.49
N VAL A 124 4.82 6.95 6.61
CA VAL A 124 5.14 6.78 5.18
C VAL A 124 6.55 6.21 5.01
N LYS A 125 7.53 6.67 5.79
CA LYS A 125 8.89 6.14 5.75
C LYS A 125 8.90 4.66 6.13
N THR A 126 8.23 4.28 7.21
CA THR A 126 8.12 2.88 7.64
C THR A 126 7.41 2.03 6.57
N ALA A 127 6.35 2.52 5.95
CA ALA A 127 5.66 1.81 4.88
C ALA A 127 6.57 1.54 3.67
N VAL A 128 7.39 2.51 3.25
CA VAL A 128 8.38 2.34 2.17
C VAL A 128 9.45 1.32 2.56
N GLU A 129 9.98 1.38 3.78
CA GLU A 129 11.01 0.45 4.27
C GLU A 129 10.49 -1.00 4.36
N VAL A 130 9.26 -1.18 4.84
CA VAL A 130 8.59 -2.49 4.89
C VAL A 130 8.36 -3.02 3.48
N ALA A 131 7.82 -2.21 2.57
CA ALA A 131 7.58 -2.61 1.19
C ALA A 131 8.88 -3.02 0.48
N ARG A 132 9.99 -2.31 0.72
CA ARG A 132 11.31 -2.67 0.19
C ARG A 132 11.82 -3.99 0.78
N SER A 133 11.72 -4.16 2.10
CA SER A 133 12.17 -5.39 2.77
C SER A 133 11.42 -6.62 2.26
N LEU A 134 10.11 -6.48 2.00
CA LEU A 134 9.31 -7.52 1.38
C LEU A 134 9.70 -7.76 -0.09
N ALA A 135 10.09 -6.72 -0.83
CA ALA A 135 10.59 -6.84 -2.20
C ALA A 135 11.87 -7.67 -2.28
N GLU A 136 12.80 -7.46 -1.34
CA GLU A 136 14.07 -8.18 -1.26
C GLU A 136 13.86 -9.65 -0.88
N LEU A 137 12.89 -9.93 0.00
CA LEU A 137 12.59 -11.29 0.47
C LEU A 137 12.02 -12.20 -0.63
N ILE A 138 11.34 -11.65 -1.64
CA ILE A 138 10.73 -12.42 -2.74
C ILE A 138 11.80 -12.96 -3.74
N ILE A 139 13.05 -12.49 -3.67
CA ILE A 139 14.09 -12.85 -4.65
C ILE A 139 14.91 -14.09 -4.20
N ASP A 140 14.86 -14.48 -2.93
CA ASP A 140 15.66 -15.59 -2.38
C ASP A 140 14.93 -16.95 -2.31
N ASP A 141 13.69 -17.06 -2.78
CA ASP A 141 13.04 -18.37 -2.99
C ASP A 141 13.49 -18.97 -4.34
N GLU A 142 14.79 -19.29 -4.44
CA GLU A 142 15.20 -20.49 -5.16
C GLU A 142 14.56 -21.66 -4.40
N PHE A 143 13.29 -21.94 -4.73
CA PHE A 143 12.62 -23.17 -4.35
C PHE A 143 13.50 -24.30 -4.85
N VAL A 144 14.37 -24.81 -3.96
CA VAL A 144 15.04 -26.09 -4.17
C VAL A 144 13.89 -27.08 -4.20
N GLU A 145 13.47 -27.47 -5.40
CA GLU A 145 12.60 -28.62 -5.59
C GLU A 145 13.24 -29.74 -4.75
N PRO A 146 12.57 -30.23 -3.68
CA PRO A 146 13.11 -31.38 -2.98
C PRO A 146 13.17 -32.49 -4.01
N ASP A 147 14.39 -32.89 -4.36
CA ASP A 147 14.70 -33.99 -5.27
C ASP A 147 13.64 -35.06 -5.10
N ALA A 148 12.84 -35.26 -6.15
CA ALA A 148 11.70 -36.15 -6.13
C ALA A 148 12.14 -37.51 -5.59
N LEU A 149 11.75 -37.82 -4.35
CA LEU A 149 11.90 -39.15 -3.79
C LEU A 149 11.11 -40.09 -4.70
N VAL A 150 11.85 -40.87 -5.48
CA VAL A 150 11.36 -41.97 -6.29
C VAL A 150 10.53 -42.87 -5.39
N MET A 151 9.21 -42.80 -5.54
CA MET A 151 8.33 -43.82 -4.97
C MET A 151 8.55 -45.12 -5.74
N GLU A 152 9.21 -46.08 -5.11
CA GLU A 152 8.89 -47.47 -5.40
C GLU A 152 7.63 -47.81 -4.60
N ALA A 153 6.48 -47.64 -5.27
CA ALA A 153 5.21 -48.13 -4.76
C ALA A 153 5.20 -49.66 -4.89
N ASP A 154 5.52 -50.34 -3.79
CA ASP A 154 5.14 -51.74 -3.64
C ASP A 154 3.64 -51.81 -3.30
N ALA A 155 2.98 -52.76 -3.92
CA ALA A 155 1.53 -52.84 -4.01
C ALA A 155 0.88 -53.36 -2.71
N THR A 156 -0.45 -53.21 -2.69
CA THR A 156 -1.46 -53.81 -1.80
C THR A 156 -1.75 -53.08 -0.50
N ASP A 157 -2.85 -52.30 -0.48
CA ASP A 157 -3.87 -52.45 0.56
C ASP A 157 -5.23 -51.94 0.05
N ASP A 158 -6.23 -52.82 0.11
CA ASP A 158 -7.62 -52.58 -0.26
C ASP A 158 -8.26 -51.61 0.75
N ARG A 159 -8.27 -50.31 0.45
CA ARG A 159 -9.04 -49.35 1.24
C ARG A 159 -9.91 -48.49 0.33
N GLU A 160 -11.21 -48.72 0.45
CA GLU A 160 -12.30 -48.07 -0.27
C GLU A 160 -12.10 -46.55 -0.31
N ASP A 161 -12.04 -45.99 -1.51
CA ASP A 161 -11.95 -44.56 -1.78
C ASP A 161 -13.20 -43.85 -1.24
N ALA A 162 -13.14 -43.39 0.02
CA ALA A 162 -14.09 -42.42 0.53
C ALA A 162 -13.91 -41.14 -0.27
N THR A 163 -14.85 -40.88 -1.18
CA THR A 163 -14.86 -39.67 -2.01
C THR A 163 -14.96 -38.43 -1.11
N TRP A 164 -14.34 -37.32 -1.52
CA TRP A 164 -14.32 -36.04 -0.79
C TRP A 164 -15.72 -35.52 -0.37
N GLU A 165 -16.80 -36.02 -0.98
CA GLU A 165 -18.18 -35.70 -0.63
C GLU A 165 -18.69 -36.39 0.65
N GLU A 166 -18.08 -37.49 1.10
CA GLU A 166 -18.45 -38.16 2.37
C GLU A 166 -17.88 -37.46 3.61
N LEU A 167 -16.77 -36.73 3.48
CA LEU A 167 -16.13 -36.01 4.59
C LEU A 167 -16.91 -34.78 5.08
N PHE A 168 -17.88 -34.30 4.30
CA PHE A 168 -18.70 -33.14 4.63
C PHE A 168 -20.16 -33.49 4.94
N GLN A 169 -20.51 -34.78 5.04
CA GLN A 169 -21.81 -35.14 5.55
C GLN A 169 -21.86 -34.89 7.06
N PRO A 170 -22.79 -34.05 7.55
CA PRO A 170 -22.97 -33.87 8.98
C PRO A 170 -23.36 -35.22 9.59
N PRO A 171 -22.79 -35.64 10.74
CA PRO A 171 -23.21 -36.87 11.38
C PRO A 171 -24.71 -36.80 11.71
N ASP A 172 -25.43 -37.92 11.52
CA ASP A 172 -26.87 -38.08 11.78
C ASP A 172 -27.32 -37.75 13.22
N SER A 173 -26.40 -37.35 14.09
CA SER A 173 -26.61 -36.94 15.48
C SER A 173 -26.60 -35.42 15.69
N PHE A 174 -26.99 -34.63 14.69
CA PHE A 174 -27.34 -33.22 14.92
C PHE A 174 -28.58 -33.14 15.83
N ILE A 175 -28.33 -32.99 17.13
CA ILE A 175 -29.32 -32.63 18.14
C ILE A 175 -29.85 -31.25 17.74
N ARG A 176 -31.09 -31.19 17.23
CA ARG A 176 -31.79 -29.92 17.02
C ARG A 176 -32.03 -29.29 18.39
N PHE A 177 -31.53 -28.07 18.57
CA PHE A 177 -31.91 -27.24 19.72
C PHE A 177 -33.42 -26.97 19.65
N PRO A 178 -34.17 -27.13 20.76
CA PRO A 178 -35.58 -26.75 20.78
C PRO A 178 -35.71 -25.24 20.58
N GLU A 179 -36.60 -24.84 19.68
CA GLU A 179 -36.99 -23.46 19.49
C GLU A 179 -37.68 -22.97 20.79
N LEU A 180 -37.19 -21.88 21.36
CA LEU A 180 -37.82 -21.21 22.49
C LEU A 180 -39.03 -20.43 21.97
N GLU A 181 -40.24 -20.85 22.35
CA GLU A 181 -41.46 -20.03 22.25
C GLU A 181 -41.47 -18.90 23.28
#